data_AF-A0A1G2USB6-F1
#
_entry.id   AF-A0A1G2USB6-F1
#
_cell.length_a   1.000
_cell.length_b   1.000
_cell.length_c   1.000
_cell.angle_alpha   90.00
_cell.angle_beta   90.00
_cell.angle_gamma   90.00
#
_symmetry.space_group_name_H-M   'P 1'
#
loop_
_entity.id
_entity.type
_entity.pdbx_description
1 polymer ?
#
loop_
_entity_poly.entity_id
_entity_poly.type
_entity_poly.pdbx_seq_one_letter_code
_entity_poly.pdbx_strand_id
1 'polypeptide(L)'
;MFESKNIYMLKPKYFLYARKSTEDDDHQVMSIESQLFELREFASRENLEILEEFQESKSAKKPGREVFGKMMNKIESMDGVGILGWHPLC
;
A
#
# COMPACT_ATOMS: atom_id res chain seq x y z
N MET A 1 -3.78 -25.89 -30.15
CA MET A 1 -3.86 -24.41 -30.23
C MET A 1 -3.69 -23.90 -28.81
N PHE A 2 -2.45 -23.79 -28.35
CA PHE A 2 -2.17 -23.30 -27.01
C PHE A 2 -2.23 -21.78 -27.08
N GLU A 3 -3.22 -21.21 -26.42
CA GLU A 3 -3.40 -19.77 -26.33
C GLU A 3 -2.26 -19.22 -25.48
N SER A 4 -1.25 -18.70 -26.14
CA SER A 4 -0.18 -17.88 -25.56
C SER A 4 -0.82 -16.60 -25.02
N LYS A 5 -1.59 -16.69 -23.94
CA LYS A 5 -2.16 -15.54 -23.23
C LYS A 5 -1.02 -14.83 -22.52
N ASN A 6 -0.35 -13.99 -23.29
CA ASN A 6 0.06 -12.63 -22.93
C ASN A 6 0.45 -12.42 -21.46
N ILE A 7 1.38 -13.24 -20.98
CA ILE A 7 2.02 -13.11 -19.66
C ILE A 7 2.85 -11.81 -19.55
N TYR A 8 3.01 -11.07 -20.65
CA TYR A 8 3.83 -9.87 -20.77
C TYR A 8 3.03 -8.55 -20.76
N MET A 9 1.70 -8.59 -20.62
CA MET A 9 0.85 -7.37 -20.53
C MET A 9 0.14 -7.19 -19.18
N LEU A 10 0.35 -8.10 -18.21
CA LEU A 10 -0.24 -7.95 -16.88
C LEU A 10 0.71 -7.10 -16.02
N LYS A 11 0.33 -5.84 -15.80
CA LYS A 11 1.00 -5.00 -14.81
C LYS A 11 0.82 -5.65 -13.43
N PRO A 12 1.90 -5.79 -12.65
CA PRO A 12 1.80 -6.28 -11.28
C PRO A 12 0.85 -5.39 -10.47
N LYS A 13 -0.11 -6.00 -9.77
CA LYS A 13 -1.13 -5.29 -9.01
C LYS A 13 -0.69 -5.10 -7.57
N TYR A 14 -0.83 -3.89 -7.06
CA TYR A 14 -0.41 -3.52 -5.71
C TYR A 14 -1.47 -2.69 -4.99
N PHE A 15 -1.49 -2.84 -3.67
CA PHE A 15 -2.17 -1.94 -2.75
C PHE A 15 -1.16 -1.01 -2.09
N LEU A 16 -1.47 0.27 -1.98
CA LEU A 16 -0.66 1.20 -1.19
C LEU A 16 -1.10 1.13 0.26
N TYR A 17 -0.15 1.06 1.18
CA TYR A 17 -0.43 1.13 2.62
C TYR A 17 0.49 2.15 3.30
N ALA A 18 -0.10 3.25 3.75
CA ALA A 18 0.58 4.29 4.51
C ALA A 18 0.06 4.32 5.95
N ARG A 19 0.97 4.45 6.92
CA ARG A 19 0.61 4.53 8.33
C ARG A 19 1.39 5.64 9.04
N LYS A 20 0.71 6.33 9.95
CA LYS A 20 1.34 7.28 10.88
C LYS A 20 0.77 7.10 12.28
N SER A 21 1.64 7.06 13.29
CA SER A 21 1.22 7.16 14.68
C SER A 21 0.94 8.63 15.02
N THR A 22 -0.15 8.92 15.72
CA THR A 22 -0.44 10.28 16.21
C THR A 22 0.56 10.71 17.29
N GLU A 23 1.27 9.77 17.90
CA GLU A 23 2.33 10.05 18.88
C GLU A 23 3.69 10.33 18.24
N ASP A 24 3.86 10.00 16.95
CA ASP A 24 5.06 10.33 16.17
C ASP A 24 4.95 11.72 15.51
N ASP A 25 3.93 12.53 15.83
CA ASP A 25 3.86 13.94 15.39
C ASP A 25 4.99 14.81 15.98
N ASP A 26 5.61 14.38 17.10
CA ASP A 26 6.74 15.08 17.73
C ASP A 26 8.09 14.83 17.01
N HIS A 27 8.20 13.72 16.28
CA HIS A 27 9.34 13.46 15.41
C HIS A 27 8.97 13.91 13.98
N GLN A 28 9.92 14.41 13.21
CA GLN A 28 9.74 14.96 11.85
C GLN A 28 9.35 13.87 10.82
N VAL A 29 8.33 13.07 11.12
CA VAL A 29 7.83 11.99 10.26
C VAL A 29 6.92 12.59 9.21
N MET A 30 7.23 12.28 7.96
CA MET A 30 6.50 12.67 6.77
C MET A 30 4.99 12.39 6.92
N SER A 31 4.15 13.32 6.45
CA SER A 31 2.69 13.19 6.48
C SER A 31 2.24 11.97 5.66
N ILE A 32 1.09 11.38 6.01
CA ILE A 32 0.51 10.24 5.27
C ILE A 32 0.36 10.58 3.78
N GLU A 33 -0.06 11.81 3.46
CA GLU A 33 -0.20 12.26 2.06
C GLU A 33 1.13 12.25 1.31
N SER A 34 2.21 12.71 1.93
CA SER A 34 3.54 12.71 1.31
C SER A 34 4.08 11.28 1.15
N GLN A 35 3.81 10.37 2.10
CA GLN A 35 4.13 8.95 1.94
C GLN A 35 3.38 8.34 0.75
N LEU A 36 2.08 8.59 0.63
CA LEU A 36 1.27 8.12 -0.50
C LEU A 36 1.76 8.70 -1.83
N PHE A 37 2.18 9.96 -1.84
CA PHE A 37 2.76 10.58 -3.03
C PHE A 37 4.02 9.85 -3.49
N GLU A 38 4.98 9.58 -2.59
CA GLU A 38 6.19 8.82 -2.94
C GLU A 38 5.86 7.40 -3.41
N LEU A 39 4.91 6.73 -2.75
CA LEU A 39 4.48 5.39 -3.14
C LEU A 39 3.82 5.38 -4.53
N ARG A 40 3.03 6.40 -4.87
CA ARG A 40 2.43 6.56 -6.20
C ARG A 40 3.48 6.83 -7.27
N GLU A 41 4.43 7.71 -6.98
CA GLU A 41 5.55 8.00 -7.90
C GLU A 41 6.39 6.75 -8.14
N PHE A 42 6.69 5.99 -7.08
CA PHE A 42 7.38 4.72 -7.18
C PHE A 42 6.60 3.72 -8.05
N ALA A 43 5.29 3.57 -7.78
CA ALA A 43 4.43 2.68 -8.56
C ALA A 43 4.34 3.07 -10.03
N SER A 44 4.25 4.37 -10.34
CA SER A 44 4.26 4.90 -11.70
C SER A 44 5.58 4.57 -12.41
N ARG A 45 6.71 4.80 -11.73
CA ARG A 45 8.06 4.55 -12.26
C ARG A 45 8.32 3.06 -12.52
N GLU A 46 7.87 2.19 -11.62
CA GLU A 46 7.99 0.73 -11.73
C GLU A 46 6.85 0.11 -12.58
N ASN A 47 5.97 0.93 -13.15
CA ASN A 47 4.84 0.52 -13.99
C ASN A 47 3.90 -0.49 -13.29
N LEU A 48 3.67 -0.28 -11.99
CA LEU A 48 2.76 -1.06 -11.15
C LEU A 48 1.32 -0.54 -11.27
N GLU A 49 0.36 -1.45 -11.17
CA GLU A 49 -1.07 -1.10 -11.15
C GLU A 49 -1.52 -0.95 -9.69
N ILE A 50 -1.84 0.28 -9.29
CA ILE A 50 -2.40 0.54 -7.96
C ILE A 50 -3.90 0.31 -7.99
N LEU A 51 -4.35 -0.70 -7.24
CA LEU A 51 -5.76 -1.05 -7.14
C LEU A 51 -6.50 -0.19 -6.11
N GLU A 52 -5.85 0.06 -4.97
CA GLU A 52 -6.44 0.76 -3.83
C GLU A 52 -5.37 1.27 -2.88
N GLU A 53 -5.73 2.28 -2.11
CA GLU A 53 -4.85 2.94 -1.15
C GLU A 53 -5.47 2.88 0.25
N PHE A 54 -4.66 2.44 1.19
CA PHE A 54 -5.05 2.24 2.57
C PHE A 54 -4.23 3.18 3.45
N GLN A 55 -4.91 4.03 4.20
CA GLN A 55 -4.29 4.93 5.15
C GLN A 55 -4.74 4.61 6.56
N GLU A 56 -3.79 4.52 7.49
CA GLU A 56 -4.08 4.30 8.90
C GLU A 56 -3.39 5.36 9.76
N SER A 57 -4.19 6.21 10.40
CA SER A 57 -3.74 7.10 11.46
C SER A 57 -4.14 6.50 12.80
N LYS A 58 -3.17 6.15 13.65
CA LYS A 58 -3.45 5.54 14.95
C LYS A 58 -2.90 6.35 16.11
N SER A 59 -3.76 6.67 17.07
CA SER A 59 -3.35 7.01 18.44
C SER A 59 -3.04 5.71 19.17
N ALA A 60 -1.98 5.65 19.98
CA ALA A 60 -1.57 4.43 20.70
C ALA A 60 -2.62 3.88 21.68
N LYS A 61 -3.76 4.56 21.87
CA LYS A 61 -4.81 4.21 22.82
C LYS A 61 -5.83 3.18 22.35
N LYS A 62 -5.91 2.83 21.06
CA LYS A 62 -6.84 1.77 20.59
C LYS A 62 -6.18 0.78 19.62
N PRO A 63 -6.06 -0.51 19.99
CA PRO A 63 -5.60 -1.55 19.08
C PRO A 63 -6.75 -1.94 18.14
N GLY A 64 -6.90 -1.25 17.01
CA GLY A 64 -7.85 -1.63 15.96
C GLY A 64 -7.17 -1.58 14.61
N ARG A 65 -6.63 -2.70 14.12
CA ARG A 65 -6.05 -2.82 12.75
C ARG A 65 -7.18 -2.98 11.73
N GLU A 66 -8.17 -2.10 11.75
CA GLU A 66 -9.38 -2.26 10.92
C GLU A 66 -9.06 -2.06 9.44
N VAL A 67 -8.22 -1.08 9.11
CA VAL A 67 -7.80 -0.78 7.73
C VAL A 67 -6.91 -1.90 7.19
N PHE A 68 -5.91 -2.31 7.97
CA PHE A 68 -5.06 -3.44 7.62
C PHE A 68 -5.87 -4.74 7.45
N GLY A 69 -6.82 -5.02 8.35
CA GLY A 69 -7.69 -6.19 8.22
C GLY A 69 -8.54 -6.17 6.95
N LYS A 70 -9.10 -5.00 6.58
CA LYS A 70 -9.82 -4.84 5.30
C LYS A 70 -8.91 -5.06 4.11
N MET A 71 -7.68 -4.54 4.13
CA MET A 71 -6.68 -4.77 3.09
C MET A 71 -6.35 -6.26 2.96
N MET A 72 -6.10 -6.96 4.07
CA MET A 72 -5.78 -8.39 4.06
C MET A 72 -6.94 -9.22 3.51
N ASN A 73 -8.19 -8.95 3.93
CA ASN A 73 -9.36 -9.63 3.37
C ASN A 73 -9.48 -9.43 1.85
N LYS A 74 -9.11 -8.24 1.34
CA LYS A 74 -9.09 -7.95 -0.09
C LYS A 74 -8.00 -8.74 -0.81
N ILE A 75 -6.80 -8.80 -0.25
CA ILE A 75 -5.70 -9.62 -0.78
C ILE A 75 -6.09 -11.10 -0.80
N GLU A 76 -6.72 -11.62 0.24
CA GLU A 76 -7.19 -13.01 0.27
C GLU A 76 -8.26 -13.29 -0.79
N SER A 77 -9.07 -12.29 -1.15
CA SER A 77 -10.05 -12.40 -2.22
C SER A 77 -9.49 -12.21 -3.64
N MET A 78 -8.25 -11.72 -3.77
CA MET A 78 -7.63 -11.35 -5.05
C MET A 78 -6.29 -12.07 -5.24
N ASP A 79 -6.21 -12.94 -6.24
CA ASP A 79 -4.97 -13.68 -6.49
C ASP A 79 -3.90 -12.76 -7.12
N GLY A 80 -2.68 -12.79 -6.56
CA GLY A 80 -1.51 -12.09 -7.11
C GLY A 80 -1.44 -10.57 -6.85
N VAL A 81 -2.01 -10.07 -5.74
CA VAL A 81 -1.88 -8.65 -5.34
C VAL A 81 -0.78 -8.47 -4.28
N GLY A 82 0.16 -7.56 -4.54
CA GLY A 82 1.21 -7.15 -3.61
C GLY A 82 0.80 -5.98 -2.71
N ILE A 83 1.61 -5.70 -1.68
CA ILE A 83 1.47 -4.51 -0.83
C ILE A 83 2.72 -3.65 -1.02
N LEU A 84 2.53 -2.37 -1.30
CA LEU A 84 3.57 -1.36 -1.31
C LEU A 84 3.37 -0.43 -0.12
N GLY A 85 4.29 -0.47 0.84
CA GLY A 85 4.21 0.30 2.07
C GLY A 85 5.38 1.24 2.23
N TRP A 86 5.13 2.42 2.80
CA TRP A 86 6.19 3.37 3.11
C TRP A 86 6.86 3.01 4.44
N HIS A 87 8.20 3.04 4.48
CA HIS A 87 8.98 2.72 5.67
C HIS A 87 10.04 3.81 5.93
N PRO A 88 9.98 4.53 7.06
CA PRO A 88 10.92 5.62 7.37
C PRO A 88 12.36 5.18 7.73
N LEU A 89 12.67 3.88 7.76
CA LEU A 89 13.94 3.35 8.31
C LEU A 89 14.86 2.68 7.25
N CYS A 90 14.78 3.09 5.99
CA CYS A 90 15.79 2.73 4.99
C CYS A 90 16.49 3.96 4.43
#